data_AF-A0A242N311-F1
#
_entry.id   AF-A0A242N311-F1
#
_cell.length_a   1.000
_cell.length_b   1.000
_cell.length_c   1.000
_cell.angle_alpha   90.00
_cell.angle_beta   90.00
_cell.angle_gamma   90.00
#
_symmetry.space_group_name_H-M   'P 1'
#
loop_
_entity.id
_entity.type
_entity.pdbx_description
1 polymer ?
#
loop_
_entity_poly.entity_id
_entity_poly.type
_entity_poly.pdbx_seq_one_letter_code
_entity_poly.pdbx_strand_id
1 'polypeptide(L)'
;MSKPFPPDEHGGDKRHHLRFHLPHMHLSSVFGDDWFALKAERFARFFGTPTFLIGQTVIVACWIGVNVAGLTKFDIYPFILLNLAFSLQAAYAAPLILLAQTRQADRDKVNSDADARHREDIAAANEERQKQAAKQADQLVALLEQNTQLTEITRQMSERIEALTLEVHGRLAQVNFKS
;
A
#
# COMPACT_ATOMS: atom_id res chain seq x y z
N MET A 1 1.82 -51.07 8.90
CA MET A 1 2.33 -50.78 7.54
C MET A 1 1.56 -49.58 7.00
N SER A 2 1.92 -48.39 7.47
CA SER A 2 1.21 -47.12 7.26
C SER A 2 1.79 -46.44 6.01
N LYS A 3 0.95 -46.15 5.02
CA LYS A 3 1.33 -45.31 3.87
C LYS A 3 1.73 -43.91 4.37
N PRO A 4 2.78 -43.28 3.84
CA PRO A 4 3.09 -41.88 4.16
C PRO A 4 2.02 -40.95 3.56
N PHE A 5 1.62 -39.96 4.36
CA PHE A 5 0.83 -38.80 3.92
C PHE A 5 1.67 -37.97 2.94
N PRO A 6 1.12 -37.56 1.77
CA PRO A 6 1.87 -36.73 0.84
C PRO A 6 2.17 -35.35 1.47
N PRO A 7 3.33 -34.74 1.19
CA PRO A 7 3.61 -33.39 1.63
C PRO A 7 2.61 -32.44 0.97
N ASP A 8 2.01 -31.62 1.80
CA ASP A 8 1.32 -30.38 1.50
C ASP A 8 2.08 -29.60 0.41
N GLU A 9 1.59 -29.71 -0.83
CA GLU A 9 1.87 -28.75 -1.89
C GLU A 9 1.30 -27.40 -1.44
N HIS A 10 2.07 -26.66 -0.65
CA HIS A 10 1.95 -25.21 -0.57
C HIS A 10 2.39 -24.62 -1.92
N GLY A 11 1.57 -24.85 -2.94
CA GLY A 11 1.44 -23.97 -4.08
C GLY A 11 0.91 -22.65 -3.59
N GLY A 12 1.78 -21.85 -2.96
CA GLY A 12 1.53 -20.46 -2.68
C GLY A 12 1.12 -19.82 -3.99
N ASP A 13 -0.18 -19.52 -4.10
CA ASP A 13 -0.78 -18.89 -5.26
C ASP A 13 -0.21 -17.49 -5.40
N LYS A 14 0.95 -17.39 -6.04
CA LYS A 14 1.66 -16.15 -6.34
C LYS A 14 0.92 -15.29 -7.39
N ARG A 15 -0.41 -15.41 -7.56
CA ARG A 15 -1.06 -14.95 -8.80
C ARG A 15 -2.31 -14.10 -8.65
N HIS A 16 -2.51 -13.29 -7.61
CA HIS A 16 -3.67 -12.38 -7.62
C HIS A 16 -3.46 -10.96 -7.07
N HIS A 17 -2.23 -10.47 -6.86
CA HIS A 17 -2.02 -9.03 -6.57
C HIS A 17 -2.44 -8.11 -7.72
N LEU A 18 -2.50 -8.64 -8.95
CA LEU A 18 -2.98 -7.92 -10.13
C LEU A 18 -4.49 -8.05 -10.34
N ARG A 19 -5.23 -8.78 -9.49
CA ARG A 19 -6.69 -8.99 -9.66
C ARG A 19 -7.44 -7.66 -9.76
N PHE A 20 -6.99 -6.65 -9.02
CA PHE A 20 -7.60 -5.34 -9.00
C PHE A 20 -7.23 -4.47 -10.22
N HIS A 21 -6.18 -4.82 -10.97
CA HIS A 21 -5.77 -4.14 -12.21
C HIS A 21 -6.32 -4.78 -13.49
N LEU A 22 -6.81 -6.03 -13.42
CA LEU A 22 -7.32 -6.79 -14.57
C LEU A 22 -8.55 -6.20 -15.30
N PRO A 23 -9.48 -5.45 -14.67
CA PRO A 23 -10.71 -5.01 -15.36
C PRO A 23 -10.55 -3.89 -16.39
N HIS A 24 -9.42 -3.17 -16.42
CA HIS A 24 -9.32 -1.89 -17.16
C HIS A 24 -8.66 -1.98 -18.54
N MET A 25 -8.47 -3.20 -19.07
CA MET A 25 -7.83 -3.43 -20.36
C MET A 25 -8.67 -2.96 -21.58
N HIS A 26 -9.92 -2.52 -21.36
CA HIS A 26 -10.88 -2.26 -22.45
C HIS A 26 -11.34 -0.80 -22.59
N LEU A 27 -10.77 0.17 -21.85
CA LEU A 27 -11.02 1.59 -22.15
C LEU A 27 -10.27 1.97 -23.42
N SER A 28 -10.95 1.67 -24.52
CA SER A 28 -10.64 1.95 -25.91
C SER A 28 -10.11 3.37 -26.13
N SER A 29 -8.89 3.43 -26.69
CA SER A 29 -8.38 4.61 -27.38
C SER A 29 -9.38 5.06 -28.44
N VAL A 30 -9.99 6.21 -28.21
CA VAL A 30 -10.64 6.97 -29.29
C VAL A 30 -9.57 7.69 -30.13
N PHE A 31 -8.33 7.82 -29.63
CA PHE A 31 -7.19 8.40 -30.35
C PHE A 31 -5.86 7.73 -29.98
N GLY A 32 -5.34 6.87 -30.87
CA GLY A 32 -3.94 6.41 -30.97
C GLY A 32 -3.14 6.29 -29.67
N ASP A 33 -3.46 5.30 -28.84
CA ASP A 33 -2.87 5.13 -27.51
C ASP A 33 -1.34 5.00 -27.50
N ASP A 34 -0.76 4.30 -28.47
CA ASP A 34 0.64 3.85 -28.39
C ASP A 34 1.64 4.94 -28.78
N TRP A 35 1.43 5.61 -29.92
CA TRP A 35 2.39 6.60 -30.41
C TRP A 35 2.36 7.90 -29.60
N PHE A 36 1.17 8.34 -29.17
CA PHE A 36 1.05 9.51 -28.31
C PHE A 36 1.50 9.22 -26.88
N ALA A 37 1.24 8.03 -26.32
CA ALA A 37 1.78 7.68 -25.00
C ALA A 37 3.31 7.66 -25.01
N LEU A 38 3.92 7.03 -26.02
CA LEU A 38 5.38 6.96 -26.15
C LEU A 38 6.00 8.36 -26.34
N LYS A 39 5.33 9.23 -27.11
CA LYS A 39 5.73 10.63 -27.26
C LYS A 39 5.57 11.42 -25.97
N ALA A 40 4.43 11.30 -25.29
CA ALA A 40 4.16 11.99 -24.04
C ALA A 40 5.17 11.59 -22.95
N GLU A 41 5.53 10.31 -22.87
CA GLU A 41 6.55 9.82 -21.95
C GLU A 41 7.94 10.42 -22.27
N ARG A 42 8.30 10.50 -23.55
CA ARG A 42 9.55 11.13 -23.98
C ARG A 42 9.55 12.64 -23.74
N PHE A 43 8.42 13.32 -23.99
CA PHE A 43 8.25 14.73 -23.67
C PHE A 43 8.32 14.96 -22.15
N ALA A 44 7.65 14.15 -21.34
CA ALA A 44 7.69 14.26 -19.88
C ALA A 44 9.13 14.09 -19.34
N ARG A 45 9.86 13.08 -19.83
CA ARG A 45 11.28 12.90 -19.49
C ARG A 45 12.15 14.08 -19.94
N PHE A 46 11.85 14.66 -21.10
CA PHE A 46 12.58 15.80 -21.64
C PHE A 46 12.32 17.11 -20.89
N PHE A 47 11.06 17.43 -20.61
CA PHE A 47 10.66 18.63 -19.84
C PHE A 47 10.99 18.53 -18.34
N GLY A 48 11.07 17.32 -17.78
CA GLY A 48 11.45 17.09 -16.38
C GLY A 48 12.94 17.27 -16.08
N THR A 49 13.78 17.45 -17.11
CA THR A 49 15.22 17.62 -16.94
C THR A 49 15.58 19.12 -16.98
N PRO A 50 16.34 19.65 -16.00
CA PRO A 50 16.72 21.08 -15.97
C PRO A 50 17.52 21.53 -17.20
N THR A 51 18.14 20.58 -17.91
CA THR A 51 18.86 20.78 -19.17
C THR A 51 18.00 21.39 -20.27
N PHE A 52 16.70 21.07 -20.34
CA PHE A 52 15.80 21.64 -21.36
C PHE A 52 15.63 23.15 -21.20
N LEU A 53 15.37 23.61 -19.98
CA LEU A 53 15.21 25.04 -19.68
C LEU A 53 16.48 25.83 -19.97
N ILE A 54 17.65 25.26 -19.65
CA ILE A 54 18.95 25.88 -19.95
C ILE A 54 19.15 25.99 -21.46
N GLY A 55 18.91 24.91 -22.21
CA GLY A 55 19.05 24.91 -23.68
C GLY A 55 18.13 25.93 -24.35
N GLN A 56 16.86 25.96 -23.97
CA GLN A 56 15.88 26.93 -24.49
C GLN A 56 16.31 28.38 -24.19
N THR A 57 16.80 28.65 -22.98
CA THR A 57 17.27 29.99 -22.57
C THR A 57 18.48 30.42 -23.40
N VAL A 58 19.45 29.53 -23.64
CA VAL A 58 20.64 29.82 -24.46
C VAL A 58 20.25 30.12 -25.91
N ILE A 59 19.32 29.36 -26.49
CA ILE A 59 18.84 29.59 -27.86
C ILE A 59 18.17 30.96 -27.97
N VAL A 60 17.26 31.30 -27.05
CA VAL A 60 16.59 32.60 -27.03
C VAL A 60 17.60 33.74 -26.81
N ALA A 61 18.53 33.60 -25.87
CA ALA A 61 19.56 34.60 -25.60
C ALA A 61 20.50 34.81 -26.80
N CYS A 62 20.89 33.73 -27.49
CA CYS A 62 21.70 33.79 -28.71
C CYS A 62 20.93 34.50 -29.83
N TRP A 63 19.64 34.18 -30.01
CA TRP A 63 18.79 34.83 -31.01
C TRP A 63 18.64 36.33 -30.76
N ILE A 64 18.39 36.73 -29.50
CA ILE A 64 18.35 38.14 -29.10
C ILE A 64 19.71 38.80 -29.38
N GLY A 65 20.82 38.16 -29.01
CA GLY A 65 22.18 38.68 -29.22
C GLY A 65 22.51 38.91 -30.71
N VAL A 66 22.19 37.96 -31.58
CA VAL A 66 22.40 38.09 -33.04
C VAL A 66 21.54 39.20 -33.65
N ASN A 67 20.30 39.37 -33.19
CA ASN A 67 19.41 40.43 -33.65
C ASN A 67 19.84 41.82 -33.16
N VAL A 68 20.26 41.94 -31.89
CA VAL A 68 20.77 43.20 -31.31
C VAL A 68 22.10 43.63 -31.94
N ALA A 69 22.95 42.66 -32.33
CA ALA A 69 24.22 42.94 -33.01
C ALA A 69 24.04 43.50 -34.45
N GLY A 70 22.81 43.65 -34.94
CA GLY A 70 22.51 44.33 -36.21
C GLY A 70 22.99 43.60 -37.46
N LEU A 71 23.46 42.36 -37.33
CA LEU A 71 23.94 41.50 -38.41
C LEU A 71 22.83 41.10 -39.39
N THR A 72 21.57 41.15 -38.94
CA THR A 72 20.40 40.83 -39.76
C THR A 72 19.32 41.89 -39.51
N LYS A 73 18.97 42.70 -40.51
CA LYS A 73 17.88 43.71 -40.43
C LYS A 73 16.46 43.09 -40.40
N PHE A 74 16.34 41.82 -40.03
CA PHE A 74 15.11 41.03 -40.20
C PHE A 74 14.09 41.22 -39.06
N ASP A 75 14.48 41.75 -37.90
CA ASP A 75 13.57 41.96 -36.75
C ASP A 75 13.96 43.22 -35.93
N ILE A 76 13.64 44.41 -36.45
CA ILE A 76 13.70 45.69 -35.69
C ILE A 76 12.38 45.87 -34.92
N TYR A 77 12.48 46.47 -33.72
CA TYR A 77 11.43 46.75 -32.73
C TYR A 77 9.96 46.65 -33.19
N PRO A 78 9.08 45.86 -32.52
CA PRO A 78 9.31 45.01 -31.35
C PRO A 78 9.21 43.52 -31.74
N PHE A 79 10.35 42.85 -31.99
CA PHE A 79 10.51 41.39 -32.20
C PHE A 79 9.23 40.63 -32.62
N ILE A 80 8.63 41.03 -33.75
CA ILE A 80 7.26 40.63 -34.06
C ILE A 80 7.21 39.13 -34.33
N LEU A 81 8.25 38.59 -34.96
CA LEU A 81 8.35 37.18 -35.31
C LEU A 81 8.64 36.32 -34.08
N LEU A 82 9.46 36.79 -33.14
CA LEU A 82 9.73 36.07 -31.88
C LEU A 82 8.46 35.99 -31.03
N ASN A 83 7.76 37.11 -30.89
CA ASN A 83 6.50 37.13 -30.16
C ASN A 83 5.43 36.26 -30.85
N LEU A 84 5.38 36.28 -32.18
CA LEU A 84 4.46 35.43 -32.95
C LEU A 84 4.80 33.94 -32.80
N ALA A 85 6.08 33.59 -32.85
CA ALA A 85 6.55 32.21 -32.66
C ALA A 85 6.24 31.69 -31.25
N PHE A 86 6.48 32.49 -30.22
CA PHE A 86 6.12 32.14 -28.84
C PHE A 86 4.60 32.03 -28.65
N SER A 87 3.82 32.95 -29.26
CA SER A 87 2.36 32.90 -29.23
C SER A 87 1.83 31.62 -29.87
N LEU A 88 2.39 31.22 -31.02
CA LEU A 88 2.05 29.97 -31.69
C LEU A 88 2.49 28.74 -30.86
N GLN A 89 3.68 28.80 -30.26
CA GLN A 89 4.19 27.75 -29.38
C GLN A 89 3.23 27.52 -28.20
N ALA A 90 2.76 28.59 -27.54
CA ALA A 90 1.79 28.50 -26.47
C ALA A 90 0.43 27.98 -26.95
N ALA A 91 -0.05 28.46 -28.11
CA ALA A 91 -1.32 28.05 -28.68
C ALA A 91 -1.36 26.56 -29.05
N TYR A 92 -0.25 25.97 -29.51
CA TYR A 92 -0.15 24.54 -29.80
C TYR A 92 0.15 23.69 -28.55
N ALA A 93 0.86 24.26 -27.57
CA ALA A 93 1.13 23.58 -26.31
C ALA A 93 -0.15 23.37 -25.48
N ALA A 94 -1.05 24.36 -25.43
CA ALA A 94 -2.29 24.30 -24.66
C ALA A 94 -3.16 23.04 -24.94
N PRO A 95 -3.53 22.71 -26.18
CA PRO A 95 -4.32 21.51 -26.47
C PRO A 95 -3.54 20.22 -26.21
N LEU A 96 -2.23 20.18 -26.48
CA LEU A 96 -1.40 19.00 -26.18
C LEU A 96 -1.31 18.74 -24.67
N ILE A 97 -1.15 19.80 -23.88
CA ILE A 97 -1.14 19.72 -22.42
C ILE A 97 -2.51 19.28 -21.92
N LEU A 98 -3.60 19.82 -22.47
CA LEU A 98 -4.97 19.42 -22.09
C LEU A 98 -5.18 17.92 -22.37
N LEU A 99 -4.79 17.41 -23.54
CA LEU A 99 -4.89 15.99 -23.85
C LEU A 99 -4.03 15.13 -22.91
N ALA A 100 -2.82 15.57 -22.58
CA ALA A 100 -1.97 14.88 -21.62
C ALA A 100 -2.60 14.86 -20.21
N GLN A 101 -3.20 15.98 -19.79
CA GLN A 101 -3.89 16.12 -18.51
C GLN A 101 -5.15 15.26 -18.43
N THR A 102 -5.99 15.21 -19.47
CA THR A 102 -7.16 14.34 -19.51
C THR A 102 -6.75 12.87 -19.35
N ARG A 103 -5.71 12.43 -20.06
CA ARG A 103 -5.20 11.05 -19.93
C ARG A 103 -4.56 10.76 -18.56
N GLN A 104 -3.87 11.73 -17.97
CA GLN A 104 -3.36 11.61 -16.61
C GLN A 104 -4.51 11.46 -15.62
N ALA A 105 -5.53 12.32 -15.70
CA ALA A 105 -6.72 12.26 -14.85
C ALA A 105 -7.49 10.93 -14.98
N ASP A 106 -7.62 10.40 -16.19
CA ASP A 106 -8.26 9.10 -16.42
C ASP A 106 -7.46 7.95 -15.76
N ARG A 107 -6.13 7.96 -15.90
CA ARG A 107 -5.24 6.98 -15.24
C ARG A 107 -5.29 7.11 -13.72
N ASP A 108 -5.23 8.33 -13.21
CA ASP A 108 -5.26 8.61 -11.77
C ASP A 108 -6.59 8.17 -11.17
N LYS A 109 -7.71 8.38 -11.88
CA LYS A 109 -9.04 7.90 -11.48
C LYS A 109 -9.09 6.37 -11.38
N VAL A 110 -8.61 5.66 -12.41
CA VAL A 110 -8.54 4.19 -12.39
C VAL A 110 -7.68 3.69 -11.23
N ASN A 111 -6.52 4.31 -11.00
CA ASN A 111 -5.64 3.93 -9.92
C ASN A 111 -6.26 4.21 -8.53
N SER A 112 -6.95 5.34 -8.38
CA SER A 112 -7.69 5.70 -7.17
C SER A 112 -8.84 4.73 -6.88
N ASP A 113 -9.60 4.32 -7.89
CA ASP A 113 -10.69 3.37 -7.74
C ASP A 113 -10.17 1.98 -7.31
N ALA A 114 -9.05 1.53 -7.90
CA ALA A 114 -8.41 0.28 -7.51
C ALA A 114 -7.88 0.32 -6.07
N ASP A 115 -7.24 1.43 -5.66
CA ASP A 115 -6.75 1.63 -4.30
C ASP A 115 -7.90 1.71 -3.29
N ALA A 116 -9.00 2.39 -3.62
CA ALA A 116 -10.18 2.44 -2.77
C ALA A 116 -10.75 1.04 -2.49
N ARG A 117 -10.93 0.22 -3.53
CA ARG A 117 -11.37 -1.18 -3.39
C ARG A 117 -10.40 -2.01 -2.55
N HIS A 118 -9.10 -1.82 -2.77
CA HIS A 118 -8.08 -2.53 -2.00
C HIS A 118 -8.15 -2.18 -0.50
N ARG A 119 -8.37 -0.89 -0.17
CA ARG A 119 -8.54 -0.44 1.21
C ARG A 119 -9.81 -1.02 1.85
N GLU A 120 -10.91 -1.11 1.12
CA GLU A 120 -12.15 -1.73 1.60
C GLU A 120 -11.95 -3.22 1.93
N ASP A 121 -11.28 -3.97 1.04
CA ASP A 121 -10.97 -5.39 1.28
C ASP A 121 -10.06 -5.59 2.50
N ILE A 122 -9.05 -4.72 2.68
CA ILE A 122 -8.17 -4.74 3.86
C ILE A 122 -8.96 -4.42 5.13
N ALA A 123 -9.86 -3.43 5.09
CA ALA A 123 -10.68 -3.06 6.23
C ALA A 123 -11.58 -4.23 6.67
N ALA A 124 -12.26 -4.89 5.73
CA ALA A 124 -13.07 -6.07 5.99
C ALA A 124 -12.25 -7.21 6.60
N ALA A 125 -11.08 -7.51 6.02
CA ALA A 125 -10.19 -8.55 6.55
C ALA A 125 -9.66 -8.21 7.96
N ASN A 126 -9.40 -6.93 8.24
CA ASN A 126 -8.98 -6.48 9.57
C ASN A 126 -10.11 -6.61 10.60
N GLU A 127 -11.36 -6.29 10.24
CA GLU A 127 -12.51 -6.51 11.12
C GLU A 127 -12.68 -7.99 11.48
N GLU A 128 -12.52 -8.89 10.50
CA GLU A 128 -12.56 -10.34 10.75
C GLU A 128 -11.44 -10.78 11.70
N ARG A 129 -10.21 -10.33 11.46
CA ARG A 129 -9.07 -10.62 12.35
C ARG A 129 -9.31 -10.09 13.76
N GLN A 130 -9.90 -8.90 13.90
CA GLN A 130 -10.21 -8.33 15.20
C GLN A 130 -11.29 -9.13 15.94
N LYS A 131 -12.32 -9.59 15.23
CA LYS A 131 -13.34 -10.51 15.79
C LYS A 131 -12.71 -11.84 16.23
N GLN A 132 -11.77 -12.39 15.46
CA GLN A 132 -11.05 -13.61 15.83
C GLN A 132 -10.15 -13.39 17.05
N ALA A 133 -9.41 -12.28 17.09
CA ALA A 133 -8.56 -11.91 18.22
C ALA A 133 -9.39 -11.73 19.52
N ALA A 134 -10.57 -11.13 19.43
CA ALA A 134 -11.48 -11.02 20.58
C ALA A 134 -11.92 -12.39 21.10
N LYS A 135 -12.32 -13.31 20.20
CA LYS A 135 -12.66 -14.69 20.57
C LYS A 135 -11.48 -15.44 21.21
N GLN A 136 -10.27 -15.23 20.69
CA GLN A 136 -9.05 -15.81 21.27
C GLN A 136 -8.76 -15.24 22.66
N ALA A 137 -8.99 -13.94 22.88
CA ALA A 137 -8.85 -13.32 24.19
C ALA A 137 -9.84 -13.92 25.20
N ASP A 138 -11.10 -14.11 24.82
CA ASP A 138 -12.11 -14.77 25.67
C ASP A 138 -11.69 -16.21 26.05
N GLN A 139 -11.15 -16.96 25.09
CA GLN A 139 -10.61 -18.30 25.34
C GLN A 139 -9.42 -18.28 26.31
N LEU A 140 -8.51 -17.32 26.18
CA LEU A 140 -7.38 -17.16 27.11
C LEU A 140 -7.87 -16.87 28.53
N VAL A 141 -8.87 -16.00 28.69
CA VAL A 141 -9.48 -15.72 30.00
C VAL A 141 -10.09 -16.98 30.60
N ALA A 142 -10.82 -17.77 29.81
CA ALA A 142 -11.41 -19.02 30.28
C ALA A 142 -10.34 -20.05 30.74
N LEU A 143 -9.21 -20.16 30.00
CA LEU A 143 -8.10 -21.03 30.40
C LEU A 143 -7.41 -20.55 31.69
N LEU A 144 -7.27 -19.23 31.88
CA LEU A 144 -6.72 -18.67 33.11
C LEU A 144 -7.63 -18.94 34.32
N GLU A 145 -8.94 -18.83 34.13
CA GLU A 145 -9.92 -19.17 35.17
C GLU A 145 -9.85 -20.64 35.56
N GLN A 146 -9.75 -21.55 34.59
CA GLN A 146 -9.55 -22.98 34.84
C GLN A 146 -8.26 -23.27 35.62
N ASN A 147 -7.14 -22.65 35.25
CA ASN A 147 -5.88 -22.79 35.99
C ASN A 147 -6.01 -22.30 37.44
N THR A 148 -6.73 -21.20 37.65
CA THR A 148 -7.01 -20.66 38.99
C THR A 148 -7.83 -21.65 39.82
N GLN A 149 -8.87 -22.25 39.23
CA GLN A 149 -9.69 -23.27 39.89
C GLN A 149 -8.89 -24.53 40.24
N LEU A 150 -8.06 -25.03 39.32
CA LEU A 150 -7.17 -26.17 39.58
C LEU A 150 -6.22 -25.89 40.74
N THR A 151 -5.68 -24.68 40.81
CA THR A 151 -4.80 -24.24 41.90
C THR A 151 -5.54 -24.24 43.23
N GLU A 152 -6.76 -23.72 43.28
CA GLU A 152 -7.57 -23.69 44.50
C GLU A 152 -7.99 -25.09 44.95
N ILE A 153 -8.39 -25.96 44.02
CA ILE A 153 -8.69 -27.38 44.33
C ILE A 153 -7.45 -28.05 44.92
N THR A 154 -6.28 -27.83 44.31
CA THR A 154 -5.01 -28.38 44.81
C THR A 154 -4.72 -27.90 46.22
N ARG A 155 -4.92 -26.61 46.50
CA ARG A 155 -4.76 -26.01 47.84
C ARG A 155 -5.70 -26.67 48.85
N GLN A 156 -6.99 -26.79 48.53
CA GLN A 156 -7.99 -27.43 49.40
C GLN A 156 -7.69 -28.91 49.66
N MET A 157 -7.22 -29.65 48.66
CA MET A 157 -6.80 -31.04 48.84
C MET A 157 -5.62 -31.13 49.81
N SER A 158 -4.63 -30.23 49.70
CA SER A 158 -3.50 -30.17 50.63
C SER A 158 -3.94 -29.90 52.06
N GLU A 159 -4.83 -28.92 52.27
CA GLU A 159 -5.37 -28.58 53.60
C GLU A 159 -6.14 -29.74 54.23
N ARG A 160 -6.94 -30.47 53.44
CA ARG A 160 -7.68 -31.65 53.92
C ARG A 160 -6.74 -32.79 54.30
N ILE A 161 -5.68 -33.03 53.52
CA ILE A 161 -4.68 -34.06 53.85
C ILE A 161 -3.97 -33.71 55.16
N GLU A 162 -3.59 -32.45 55.35
CA GLU A 162 -2.95 -31.99 56.60
C GLU A 162 -3.89 -32.17 57.79
N ALA A 163 -5.14 -31.71 57.69
CA ALA A 163 -6.14 -31.87 58.74
C ALA A 163 -6.39 -33.35 59.10
N LEU A 164 -6.53 -34.22 58.08
CA LEU A 164 -6.72 -35.65 58.30
C LEU A 164 -5.48 -36.31 58.92
N THR A 165 -4.28 -35.87 58.54
CA THR A 165 -3.01 -36.36 59.10
C THR A 165 -2.86 -35.97 60.57
N LEU A 166 -3.25 -34.74 60.92
CA LEU A 166 -3.28 -34.25 62.30
C LEU A 166 -4.31 -35.00 63.15
N GLU A 167 -5.51 -35.27 62.61
CA GLU A 167 -6.53 -36.07 63.30
C GLU A 167 -6.04 -37.50 63.57
N VAL A 168 -5.44 -38.14 62.56
CA VAL A 168 -4.86 -39.49 62.70
C VAL A 168 -3.75 -39.50 63.76
N HIS A 169 -2.82 -38.54 63.73
CA HIS A 169 -1.78 -38.43 64.76
C HIS A 169 -2.37 -38.19 66.16
N GLY A 170 -3.39 -37.33 66.27
CA GLY A 170 -4.07 -37.06 67.54
C GLY A 170 -4.77 -38.29 68.12
N ARG A 171 -5.46 -39.08 67.29
CA ARG A 171 -6.08 -40.34 67.73
C ARG A 171 -5.06 -41.38 68.14
N LEU A 172 -3.97 -41.53 67.39
CA LEU A 172 -2.89 -42.47 67.75
C LEU A 172 -2.23 -42.09 69.08
N ALA A 173 -2.00 -40.79 69.33
CA ALA A 173 -1.47 -40.31 70.60
C ALA A 173 -2.42 -40.57 71.78
N GLN A 174 -3.75 -40.41 71.59
CA GLN A 174 -4.74 -40.75 72.62
C GLN A 174 -4.81 -42.24 72.93
N VAL A 175 -4.69 -43.10 71.91
CA VAL A 175 -4.70 -44.56 72.11
C VAL A 175 -3.47 -45.01 72.89
N ASN A 176 -2.29 -44.44 72.62
CA ASN A 176 -1.05 -44.82 73.29
C ASN A 176 -0.95 -44.33 74.74
N PHE A 177 -1.71 -43.30 75.13
CA PHE A 177 -1.74 -42.78 76.51
C PHE A 177 -2.74 -43.52 77.43
N LYS A 178 -3.58 -44.40 76.87
CA LYS A 178 -4.65 -45.11 77.59
C LYS A 178 -4.35 -46.60 77.85
N SER A 179 -3.11 -47.02 77.60
CA SER A 179 -2.56 -48.35 77.92
C SER A 179 -1.43 -48.22 78.93
#